data_AF-A0A1G0ZT58-F1
#
_entry.id   AF-A0A1G0ZT58-F1
#
_cell.length_a   1.000
_cell.length_b   1.000
_cell.length_c   1.000
_cell.angle_alpha   90.00
_cell.angle_beta   90.00
_cell.angle_gamma   90.00
#
_symmetry.space_group_name_H-M   'P 1'
#
loop_
_entity.id
_entity.type
_entity.pdbx_description
1 polymer ?
#
loop_
_entity_poly.entity_id
_entity_poly.type
_entity_poly.pdbx_seq_one_letter_code
_entity_poly.pdbx_strand_id
1 'polypeptide(L)'
;MNSVFDKMEFCVEHSSSQDERSLDKIISCLCDQNWRVRYAAAIALGDRRDPKSVDALLKALKKENQEPLFSQPALEGGAHAGSNIPFTVIFPEGTTEHTKEAWRRRGRLIQAVCLALGGIGATSPAVLEMLHRYATDQKCDYGVRAAACKALGQLASPESLPILQKAVGDEEWCTSCEAKKALKKISE
;
A
#
# COMPACT_ATOMS: atom_id res chain seq x y z
N MET A 1 -16.60 -23.33 4.26
CA MET A 1 -15.47 -22.55 3.70
C MET A 1 -14.43 -22.40 4.80
N ASN A 2 -13.53 -23.36 4.93
CA ASN A 2 -12.59 -23.40 6.06
C ASN A 2 -11.12 -23.40 5.62
N SER A 3 -10.82 -23.38 4.32
CA SER A 3 -9.45 -23.24 3.85
C SER A 3 -9.10 -21.78 3.57
N VAL A 4 -7.82 -21.43 3.76
CA VAL A 4 -7.25 -20.12 3.37
C VAL A 4 -7.45 -19.88 1.88
N PHE A 5 -7.32 -20.94 1.07
CA PHE A 5 -7.51 -20.88 -0.37
C PHE A 5 -8.95 -20.57 -0.75
N ASP A 6 -9.95 -21.19 -0.11
CA ASP A 6 -11.38 -20.93 -0.39
C ASP A 6 -11.71 -19.45 -0.21
N LYS A 7 -11.14 -18.82 0.83
CA LYS A 7 -11.37 -17.40 1.12
C LYS A 7 -10.71 -16.50 0.09
N MET A 8 -9.49 -16.87 -0.36
CA MET A 8 -8.78 -16.13 -1.40
C MET A 8 -9.48 -16.26 -2.76
N GLU A 9 -9.87 -17.48 -3.13
CA GLU A 9 -10.62 -17.79 -4.34
C GLU A 9 -11.94 -17.04 -4.36
N PHE A 10 -12.68 -17.04 -3.24
CA PHE A 10 -13.90 -16.25 -3.11
C PHE A 10 -13.67 -14.75 -3.40
N CYS A 11 -12.59 -14.16 -2.88
CA CYS A 11 -12.26 -12.75 -3.16
C CYS A 11 -11.99 -12.52 -4.64
N VAL A 12 -11.25 -13.42 -5.29
CA VAL A 12 -10.89 -13.32 -6.71
C VAL A 12 -12.13 -13.48 -7.60
N GLU A 13 -12.96 -14.49 -7.35
CA GLU A 13 -14.17 -14.75 -8.13
C GLU A 13 -15.17 -13.59 -8.08
N HIS A 14 -15.23 -12.88 -6.95
CA HIS A 14 -16.22 -11.82 -6.70
C HIS A 14 -15.61 -10.40 -6.83
N SER A 15 -14.40 -10.28 -7.38
CA SER A 15 -13.73 -8.99 -7.64
C SER A 15 -14.43 -8.13 -8.69
N SER A 16 -15.22 -8.74 -9.58
CA SER A 16 -16.01 -8.05 -10.61
C SER A 16 -17.52 -8.07 -10.34
N SER A 17 -17.96 -8.74 -9.27
CA SER A 17 -19.38 -8.83 -8.91
C SER A 17 -19.87 -7.49 -8.34
N GLN A 18 -21.13 -7.13 -8.58
CA GLN A 18 -21.79 -5.97 -7.95
C GLN A 18 -22.70 -6.38 -6.78
N ASP A 19 -22.67 -7.65 -6.38
CA ASP A 19 -23.47 -8.15 -5.25
C ASP A 19 -22.96 -7.57 -3.91
N GLU A 20 -23.89 -7.06 -3.10
CA GLU A 20 -23.62 -6.44 -1.79
C GLU A 20 -23.22 -7.51 -0.76
N ARG A 21 -23.81 -8.70 -0.80
CA ARG A 21 -23.43 -9.77 0.15
C ARG A 21 -21.99 -10.22 -0.07
N SER A 22 -21.59 -10.28 -1.34
CA SER A 22 -20.21 -10.56 -1.74
C SER A 22 -19.26 -9.46 -1.27
N LEU A 23 -19.65 -8.18 -1.36
CA LEU A 23 -18.88 -7.07 -0.83
C LEU A 23 -18.63 -7.21 0.68
N ASP A 24 -19.70 -7.42 1.46
CA ASP A 24 -19.61 -7.54 2.92
C ASP A 24 -18.68 -8.69 3.32
N LYS A 25 -18.74 -9.79 2.57
CA LYS A 25 -17.87 -10.94 2.81
C LYS A 25 -16.42 -10.65 2.45
N ILE A 26 -16.12 -9.95 1.35
CA ILE A 26 -14.75 -9.52 1.02
C ILE A 26 -14.23 -8.53 2.08
N ILE A 27 -15.07 -7.60 2.54
CA ILE A 27 -14.73 -6.67 3.63
C ILE A 27 -14.36 -7.45 4.90
N SER A 28 -15.10 -8.51 5.24
CA SER A 28 -14.75 -9.36 6.40
C SER A 28 -13.38 -10.04 6.25
N CYS A 29 -12.98 -10.37 5.02
CA CYS A 29 -11.68 -10.98 4.73
C CYS A 29 -10.49 -10.03 4.98
N LEU A 30 -10.68 -8.71 4.98
CA LEU A 30 -9.64 -7.76 5.41
C LEU A 30 -9.27 -7.92 6.89
N CYS A 31 -10.12 -8.55 7.71
CA CYS A 31 -9.85 -8.80 9.12
C CYS A 31 -9.34 -10.23 9.39
N ASP A 32 -9.08 -11.03 8.36
CA ASP A 32 -8.63 -12.42 8.51
C ASP A 32 -7.25 -12.51 9.18
N GLN A 33 -7.02 -13.59 9.93
CA GLN A 33 -5.75 -13.87 10.59
C GLN A 33 -4.62 -14.07 9.57
N ASN A 34 -4.93 -14.67 8.41
CA ASN A 34 -3.97 -14.91 7.37
C ASN A 34 -3.80 -13.67 6.47
N TRP A 35 -2.57 -13.15 6.41
CA TRP A 35 -2.24 -11.98 5.59
C TRP A 35 -2.54 -12.17 4.09
N ARG A 36 -2.48 -13.41 3.57
CA ARG A 36 -2.78 -13.70 2.16
C ARG A 36 -4.24 -13.48 1.84
N VAL A 37 -5.14 -13.79 2.78
CA VAL A 37 -6.57 -13.53 2.66
C VAL A 37 -6.83 -12.03 2.70
N ARG A 38 -6.17 -11.29 3.63
CA ARG A 38 -6.25 -9.83 3.67
C ARG A 38 -5.78 -9.18 2.37
N TYR A 39 -4.67 -9.67 1.82
CA TYR A 39 -4.12 -9.20 0.55
C TYR A 39 -5.08 -9.45 -0.60
N ALA A 40 -5.61 -10.68 -0.73
CA ALA A 40 -6.59 -11.02 -1.77
C ALA A 40 -7.84 -10.14 -1.67
N ALA A 41 -8.32 -9.88 -0.44
CA ALA A 41 -9.44 -8.99 -0.21
C ALA A 41 -9.15 -7.54 -0.63
N ALA A 42 -7.98 -7.00 -0.29
CA ALA A 42 -7.58 -5.64 -0.69
C ALA A 42 -7.53 -5.48 -2.22
N ILE A 43 -6.98 -6.46 -2.93
CA ILE A 43 -6.96 -6.47 -4.41
C ILE A 43 -8.39 -6.52 -4.96
N ALA A 44 -9.21 -7.46 -4.48
CA ALA A 44 -10.59 -7.61 -4.94
C ALA A 44 -11.42 -6.34 -4.72
N LEU A 45 -11.26 -5.65 -3.59
CA LEU A 45 -11.96 -4.38 -3.33
C LEU A 45 -11.49 -3.26 -4.27
N GLY A 46 -10.19 -3.22 -4.58
CA GLY A 46 -9.64 -2.30 -5.57
C GLY A 46 -10.18 -2.55 -6.98
N ASP A 47 -10.35 -3.81 -7.37
CA ASP A 47 -10.91 -4.20 -8.67
C ASP A 47 -12.40 -3.86 -8.76
N ARG A 48 -13.16 -4.07 -7.67
CA ARG A 48 -14.58 -3.70 -7.57
C ARG A 48 -14.82 -2.19 -7.67
N ARG A 49 -13.85 -1.38 -7.22
CA ARG A 49 -13.93 0.09 -7.14
C ARG A 49 -15.16 0.61 -6.39
N ASP A 50 -15.65 -0.15 -5.41
CA ASP A 50 -16.82 0.25 -4.62
C ASP A 50 -16.42 1.18 -3.46
N PRO A 51 -16.92 2.43 -3.41
CA PRO A 51 -16.61 3.39 -2.34
C PRO A 51 -16.98 2.90 -0.93
N LYS A 52 -17.94 1.98 -0.78
CA LYS A 52 -18.33 1.42 0.53
C LYS A 52 -17.19 0.68 1.22
N SER A 53 -16.16 0.27 0.47
CA SER A 53 -14.99 -0.45 0.99
C SER A 53 -13.90 0.45 1.58
N VAL A 54 -13.95 1.77 1.34
CA VAL A 54 -12.89 2.73 1.72
C VAL A 54 -12.63 2.72 3.23
N ASP A 55 -13.70 2.76 4.03
CA ASP A 55 -13.57 2.76 5.50
C ASP A 55 -12.94 1.46 6.02
N ALA A 56 -13.27 0.33 5.39
CA ALA A 56 -12.71 -0.96 5.75
C ALA A 56 -11.21 -1.04 5.40
N LEU A 57 -10.82 -0.53 4.23
CA LEU A 57 -9.43 -0.42 3.79
C LEU A 57 -8.61 0.50 4.73
N LEU A 58 -9.16 1.64 5.13
CA LEU A 58 -8.53 2.53 6.11
C LEU A 58 -8.35 1.86 7.48
N LYS A 59 -9.35 1.13 7.95
CA LYS A 59 -9.24 0.36 9.21
C LYS A 59 -8.16 -0.71 9.10
N ALA A 60 -8.04 -1.39 7.96
CA ALA A 60 -6.98 -2.36 7.71
C ALA A 60 -5.59 -1.71 7.80
N LEU A 61 -5.38 -0.56 7.15
CA LEU A 61 -4.12 0.20 7.25
C LEU A 61 -3.79 0.61 8.68
N LYS A 62 -4.77 1.10 9.45
CA LYS A 62 -4.56 1.50 10.85
C LYS A 62 -4.12 0.34 11.72
N LYS A 63 -4.72 -0.84 11.54
CA LYS A 63 -4.32 -2.08 12.25
C LYS A 63 -2.90 -2.49 11.84
N GLU A 64 -2.61 -2.44 10.55
CA GLU A 64 -1.28 -2.63 9.97
C GLU A 64 -0.36 -1.42 10.15
N ASN A 65 -0.61 -0.54 11.12
CA ASN A 65 0.33 0.48 11.58
C ASN A 65 0.68 0.34 13.07
N GLN A 66 0.08 -0.63 13.78
CA GLN A 66 0.30 -0.81 15.22
C GLN A 66 1.67 -1.41 15.57
N GLU A 67 2.20 -2.30 14.71
CA GLU A 67 3.60 -2.72 14.89
C GLU A 67 4.54 -1.72 14.21
N PRO A 68 5.75 -1.49 14.75
CA PRO A 68 6.73 -0.63 14.11
C PRO A 68 7.01 -1.08 12.67
N LEU A 69 6.80 -0.16 11.73
CA LEU A 69 7.37 -0.24 10.39
C LEU A 69 8.86 0.05 10.56
N PHE A 70 9.65 -1.01 10.68
CA PHE A 70 11.11 -0.85 10.67
C PHE A 70 11.53 -0.32 9.30
N SER A 71 12.17 0.85 9.25
CA SER A 71 13.13 1.12 8.17
C SER A 71 14.55 0.87 8.60
N GLN A 72 15.30 0.40 7.61
CA GLN A 72 16.71 0.64 7.30
C GLN A 72 17.55 1.43 8.32
N PRO A 73 18.82 1.03 8.48
CA PRO A 73 19.98 1.89 8.48
C PRO A 73 20.55 2.07 7.05
N ALA A 74 21.07 3.28 6.86
CA ALA A 74 22.09 3.73 5.91
C ALA A 74 22.49 2.79 4.75
N LEU A 75 22.33 3.32 3.53
CA LEU A 75 23.17 2.96 2.40
C LEU A 75 24.64 3.20 2.75
N GLU A 76 25.43 2.14 2.94
CA GLU A 76 26.87 2.25 2.70
C GLU A 76 27.09 2.42 1.19
N GLY A 77 27.54 3.60 0.78
CA GLY A 77 28.07 3.82 -0.58
C GLY A 77 27.14 4.50 -1.59
N GLY A 78 25.99 5.05 -1.20
CA GLY A 78 25.19 5.93 -2.07
C GLY A 78 24.82 5.29 -3.42
N ALA A 79 23.89 4.35 -3.41
CA ALA A 79 23.37 3.72 -4.63
C ALA A 79 22.58 4.75 -5.46
N HIS A 80 23.16 5.18 -6.58
CA HIS A 80 22.48 6.00 -7.57
C HIS A 80 21.76 5.07 -8.57
N ALA A 81 20.65 5.54 -9.14
CA ALA A 81 19.90 4.83 -10.17
C ALA A 81 20.84 4.29 -11.28
N GLY A 82 20.98 2.96 -11.36
CA GLY A 82 21.88 2.26 -12.29
C GLY A 82 22.86 1.31 -11.60
N SER A 83 23.04 1.40 -10.28
CA SER A 83 23.87 0.46 -9.54
C SER A 83 23.11 -0.86 -9.32
N ASN A 84 23.58 -1.95 -9.94
CA ASN A 84 23.05 -3.32 -9.80
C ASN A 84 23.38 -3.94 -8.43
N ILE A 85 23.40 -3.13 -7.36
CA ILE A 85 23.65 -3.58 -5.99
C ILE A 85 22.31 -4.04 -5.41
N PRO A 86 22.21 -5.27 -4.88
CA PRO A 86 21.00 -5.71 -4.21
C PRO A 86 20.65 -4.77 -3.06
N PHE A 87 19.42 -4.27 -3.02
CA PHE A 87 18.90 -3.50 -1.88
C PHE A 87 18.93 -4.36 -0.61
N THR A 88 19.83 -4.04 0.32
CA THR A 88 19.88 -4.71 1.62
C THR A 88 19.00 -3.95 2.61
N VAL A 89 17.82 -4.51 2.88
CA VAL A 89 17.03 -4.09 4.04
C VAL A 89 17.77 -4.58 5.29
N ILE A 90 18.40 -3.67 6.03
CA ILE A 90 19.01 -4.05 7.31
C ILE A 90 17.93 -3.99 8.39
N PHE A 91 17.81 -5.08 9.12
CA PHE A 91 16.91 -5.20 10.25
C PHE A 91 17.69 -4.99 11.56
N PRO A 92 17.05 -4.53 12.64
CA PRO A 92 17.69 -4.45 13.96
C PRO A 92 18.34 -5.79 14.35
N GLU A 93 19.46 -5.72 15.08
CA GLU A 93 20.11 -6.92 15.61
C GLU A 93 19.12 -7.75 16.45
N GLY A 94 19.15 -9.08 16.27
CA GLY A 94 18.19 -9.99 16.90
C GLY A 94 16.87 -10.18 16.14
N THR A 95 16.65 -9.51 15.00
CA THR A 95 15.44 -9.74 14.19
C THR A 95 15.50 -11.11 13.51
N THR A 96 14.57 -12.00 13.87
CA THR A 96 14.45 -13.33 13.26
C THR A 96 13.99 -13.26 11.80
N GLU A 97 14.38 -14.24 10.96
CA GLU A 97 13.88 -14.35 9.58
C GLU A 97 12.36 -14.42 9.49
N HIS A 98 11.71 -15.02 10.49
CA HIS A 98 10.26 -15.04 10.59
C HIS A 98 9.66 -13.62 10.70
N THR A 99 10.26 -12.76 11.53
CA THR A 99 9.86 -11.36 11.68
C THR A 99 10.11 -10.55 10.40
N LYS A 100 11.27 -10.76 9.75
CA LYS A 100 11.58 -10.12 8.45
C LYS A 100 10.55 -10.48 7.39
N GLU A 101 10.19 -11.75 7.30
CA GLU A 101 9.21 -12.23 6.34
C GLU A 101 7.79 -11.74 6.65
N ALA A 102 7.40 -11.68 7.93
CA ALA A 102 6.14 -11.06 8.34
C ALA A 102 6.06 -9.59 7.92
N TRP A 103 7.17 -8.84 8.04
CA TRP A 103 7.26 -7.45 7.60
C TRP A 103 7.11 -7.30 6.08
N ARG A 104 7.83 -8.10 5.28
CA ARG A 104 7.69 -8.09 3.80
C ARG A 104 6.25 -8.37 3.34
N ARG A 105 5.53 -9.24 4.05
CA ARG A 105 4.13 -9.57 3.78
C ARG A 105 3.19 -8.42 4.08
N ARG A 106 3.45 -7.69 5.17
CA ARG A 106 2.70 -6.48 5.53
C ARG A 106 2.91 -5.34 4.52
N GLY A 107 4.14 -5.15 4.03
CA GLY A 107 4.41 -4.19 2.95
C GLY A 107 3.56 -4.45 1.70
N ARG A 108 3.42 -5.72 1.28
CA ARG A 108 2.55 -6.10 0.15
C ARG A 108 1.08 -5.80 0.39
N LEU A 109 0.58 -6.03 1.61
CA LEU A 109 -0.80 -5.68 1.97
C LEU A 109 -1.01 -4.17 1.93
N ILE A 110 -0.13 -3.38 2.56
CA ILE A 110 -0.24 -1.92 2.57
C ILE A 110 -0.19 -1.37 1.14
N GLN A 111 0.74 -1.87 0.31
CA GLN A 111 0.81 -1.53 -1.11
C GLN A 111 -0.51 -1.81 -1.84
N ALA A 112 -1.08 -3.01 -1.66
CA ALA A 112 -2.36 -3.37 -2.28
C ALA A 112 -3.49 -2.43 -1.85
N VAL A 113 -3.56 -2.10 -0.55
CA VAL A 113 -4.59 -1.20 -0.03
C VAL A 113 -4.41 0.22 -0.56
N CYS A 114 -3.18 0.76 -0.63
CA CYS A 114 -2.93 2.07 -1.24
C CYS A 114 -3.41 2.11 -2.69
N LEU A 115 -3.06 1.09 -3.49
CA LEU A 115 -3.51 1.00 -4.88
C LEU A 115 -5.03 0.85 -5.01
N ALA A 116 -5.66 0.08 -4.11
CA ALA A 116 -7.11 -0.05 -4.07
C ALA A 116 -7.79 1.29 -3.78
N LEU A 117 -7.32 2.04 -2.79
CA LEU A 117 -7.84 3.39 -2.47
C LEU A 117 -7.72 4.34 -3.67
N GLY A 118 -6.56 4.33 -4.35
CA GLY A 118 -6.37 5.11 -5.58
C GLY A 118 -7.29 4.67 -6.73
N GLY A 119 -7.50 3.37 -6.89
CA GLY A 119 -8.38 2.80 -7.92
C GLY A 119 -9.87 3.05 -7.69
N ILE A 120 -10.31 3.06 -6.43
CA ILE A 120 -11.69 3.42 -6.04
C ILE A 120 -11.97 4.90 -6.35
N GLY A 121 -10.97 5.78 -6.23
CA GLY A 121 -11.11 7.20 -6.56
C GLY A 121 -11.85 8.03 -5.50
N ALA A 122 -12.27 7.41 -4.39
CA ALA A 122 -12.97 8.09 -3.31
C ALA A 122 -12.00 8.86 -2.42
N THR A 123 -11.95 10.17 -2.60
CA THR A 123 -11.10 11.06 -1.82
C THR A 123 -11.78 11.46 -0.52
N SER A 124 -11.08 11.29 0.60
CA SER A 124 -11.46 11.85 1.90
C SER A 124 -10.22 12.35 2.64
N PRO A 125 -10.35 13.29 3.60
CA PRO A 125 -9.20 13.77 4.37
C PRO A 125 -8.43 12.64 5.06
N ALA A 126 -9.13 11.62 5.55
CA ALA A 126 -8.50 10.45 6.18
C ALA A 126 -7.70 9.59 5.20
N VAL A 127 -8.16 9.45 3.95
CA VAL A 127 -7.42 8.77 2.88
C VAL A 127 -6.16 9.55 2.54
N LEU A 128 -6.28 10.86 2.34
CA LEU A 128 -5.15 11.72 1.99
C LEU A 128 -4.11 11.75 3.11
N GLU A 129 -4.53 11.94 4.37
CA GLU A 129 -3.61 11.92 5.52
C GLU A 129 -2.79 10.62 5.58
N MET A 130 -3.46 9.49 5.41
CA MET A 130 -2.80 8.17 5.42
C MET A 130 -1.83 7.99 4.25
N LEU A 131 -2.25 8.34 3.03
CA LEU A 131 -1.40 8.23 1.85
C LEU A 131 -0.24 9.22 1.89
N HIS A 132 -0.43 10.43 2.40
CA HIS A 132 0.64 11.42 2.58
C HIS A 132 1.69 10.93 3.57
N ARG A 133 1.25 10.32 4.67
CA ARG A 133 2.14 9.67 5.65
C ARG A 133 2.96 8.59 4.95
N TYR A 134 2.35 7.65 4.24
CA TYR A 134 3.09 6.59 3.55
C TYR A 134 4.01 7.10 2.43
N ALA A 135 3.63 8.14 1.71
CA ALA A 135 4.45 8.70 0.63
C ALA A 135 5.74 9.37 1.12
N THR A 136 5.77 9.83 2.38
CA THR A 136 6.90 10.61 2.92
C THR A 136 7.63 9.94 4.08
N ASP A 137 7.04 8.90 4.65
CA ASP A 137 7.67 8.13 5.70
C ASP A 137 8.80 7.27 5.12
N GLN A 138 10.02 7.77 5.23
CA GLN A 138 11.24 7.00 4.91
C GLN A 138 11.35 5.73 5.75
N LYS A 139 10.54 5.61 6.81
CA LYS A 139 10.47 4.38 7.59
C LYS A 139 9.78 3.21 6.88
N CYS A 140 8.98 3.53 5.87
CA CYS A 140 8.22 2.55 5.11
C CYS A 140 9.02 1.96 3.96
N ASP A 141 8.65 0.73 3.57
CA ASP A 141 9.13 0.09 2.34
C ASP A 141 8.93 1.02 1.12
N TYR A 142 9.93 1.10 0.25
CA TYR A 142 9.87 1.97 -0.93
C TYR A 142 8.72 1.61 -1.88
N GLY A 143 8.32 0.34 -1.93
CA GLY A 143 7.16 -0.11 -2.71
C GLY A 143 5.84 0.43 -2.14
N VAL A 144 5.75 0.59 -0.82
CA VAL A 144 4.64 1.27 -0.16
C VAL A 144 4.65 2.77 -0.49
N ARG A 145 5.81 3.44 -0.42
CA ARG A 145 5.93 4.87 -0.77
C ARG A 145 5.54 5.13 -2.22
N ALA A 146 6.04 4.33 -3.15
CA ALA A 146 5.70 4.42 -4.57
C ALA A 146 4.21 4.17 -4.83
N ALA A 147 3.62 3.17 -4.16
CA ALA A 147 2.19 2.88 -4.27
C ALA A 147 1.32 4.01 -3.71
N ALA A 148 1.73 4.64 -2.61
CA ALA A 148 1.07 5.81 -2.06
C ALA A 148 1.14 6.99 -3.05
N CYS A 149 2.30 7.28 -3.63
CA CYS A 149 2.45 8.33 -4.65
C CYS A 149 1.55 8.07 -5.86
N LYS A 150 1.52 6.82 -6.35
CA LYS A 150 0.64 6.41 -7.45
C LYS A 150 -0.84 6.61 -7.10
N ALA A 151 -1.26 6.20 -5.90
CA ALA A 151 -2.63 6.36 -5.42
C ALA A 151 -3.02 7.84 -5.32
N LEU A 152 -2.16 8.69 -4.77
CA LEU A 152 -2.38 10.14 -4.71
C LEU A 152 -2.56 10.75 -6.11
N GLY A 153 -1.76 10.31 -7.08
CA GLY A 153 -1.91 10.71 -8.48
C GLY A 153 -3.20 10.21 -9.14
N GLN A 154 -3.73 9.06 -8.72
CA GLN A 154 -5.02 8.54 -9.19
C GLN A 154 -6.20 9.29 -8.57
N LEU A 155 -6.10 9.69 -7.30
CA LEU A 155 -7.09 10.52 -6.61
C LEU A 155 -7.13 11.95 -7.13
N ALA A 156 -6.11 12.37 -7.88
CA ALA A 156 -5.98 13.68 -8.52
C ALA A 156 -6.21 14.87 -7.56
N SER A 157 -5.88 14.71 -6.27
CA SER A 157 -6.13 15.75 -5.26
C SER A 157 -5.00 16.80 -5.24
N PRO A 158 -5.30 18.10 -5.46
CA PRO A 158 -4.31 19.18 -5.40
C PRO A 158 -3.63 19.31 -4.03
N GLU A 159 -4.29 18.90 -2.96
CA GLU A 159 -3.75 18.89 -1.60
C GLU A 159 -2.50 17.99 -1.48
N SER A 160 -2.32 17.07 -2.43
CA SER A 160 -1.18 16.14 -2.48
C SER A 160 0.04 16.73 -3.17
N LEU A 161 -0.08 17.87 -3.85
CA LEU A 161 1.02 18.52 -4.57
C LEU A 161 2.28 18.75 -3.71
N PRO A 162 2.24 19.36 -2.51
CA PRO A 162 3.45 19.58 -1.72
C PRO A 162 4.10 18.27 -1.27
N ILE A 163 3.29 17.26 -0.98
CA ILE A 163 3.75 15.93 -0.57
C ILE A 163 4.44 15.21 -1.73
N LEU A 164 3.83 15.25 -2.92
CA LEU A 164 4.39 14.65 -4.12
C LEU A 164 5.65 15.40 -4.58
N GLN A 165 5.69 16.73 -4.50
CA GLN A 165 6.89 17.52 -4.76
C GLN A 165 8.06 17.12 -3.84
N LYS A 166 7.77 16.86 -2.56
CA LYS A 166 8.77 16.30 -1.64
C LYS A 166 9.20 14.89 -2.05
N ALA A 167 8.26 14.02 -2.42
CA ALA A 167 8.53 12.65 -2.85
C ALA A 167 9.28 12.54 -4.20
N VAL A 168 9.28 13.59 -5.03
CA VAL A 168 10.16 13.66 -6.21
C VAL A 168 11.64 13.58 -5.83
N GLY A 169 12.01 14.11 -4.66
CA GLY A 169 13.36 14.02 -4.10
C GLY A 169 13.62 12.77 -3.27
N ASP A 170 12.75 11.76 -3.33
CA ASP A 170 12.97 10.48 -2.63
C ASP A 170 14.24 9.80 -3.16
N GLU A 171 15.00 9.20 -2.25
CA GLU A 171 16.25 8.49 -2.56
C GLU A 171 16.01 7.31 -3.52
N GLU A 172 14.82 6.71 -3.45
CA GLU A 172 14.45 5.56 -4.25
C GLU A 172 13.86 5.98 -5.59
N TRP A 173 14.52 5.55 -6.67
CA TRP A 173 14.12 5.89 -8.05
C TRP A 173 12.66 5.56 -8.33
N CYS A 174 12.15 4.41 -7.88
CA CYS A 174 10.77 4.00 -8.08
C CYS A 174 9.78 5.00 -7.48
N THR A 175 10.03 5.44 -6.24
CA THR A 175 9.19 6.42 -5.54
C THR A 175 9.25 7.78 -6.23
N SER A 176 10.45 8.26 -6.55
CA SER A 176 10.66 9.51 -7.29
C SER A 176 9.92 9.51 -8.64
N CYS A 177 10.02 8.42 -9.40
CA CYS A 177 9.35 8.28 -10.69
C CYS A 177 7.82 8.27 -10.56
N GLU A 178 7.25 7.56 -9.60
CA GLU A 178 5.80 7.58 -9.37
C GLU A 178 5.32 8.95 -8.88
N ALA A 179 6.09 9.64 -8.04
CA ALA A 179 5.79 11.01 -7.61
C ALA A 179 5.75 11.99 -8.81
N LYS A 180 6.73 11.93 -9.71
CA LYS A 180 6.75 12.75 -10.94
C LYS A 180 5.53 12.47 -11.83
N LYS A 181 5.18 11.19 -12.02
CA LYS A 181 3.98 10.79 -12.79
C LYS A 181 2.70 11.31 -12.13
N ALA A 182 2.60 11.21 -10.82
CA ALA A 182 1.45 11.67 -10.05
C ALA A 182 1.29 13.20 -10.13
N LEU A 183 2.39 13.96 -10.02
CA LEU A 183 2.37 15.41 -10.21
C LEU A 183 1.85 15.79 -11.59
N LYS A 184 2.39 15.15 -12.65
CA LYS A 184 1.96 15.40 -14.02
C LYS A 184 0.44 15.19 -14.16
N LYS A 185 -0.09 14.11 -13.59
CA LYS A 185 -1.54 13.81 -13.60
C LYS A 185 -2.41 14.82 -12.86
N ILE A 186 -1.90 15.44 -11.79
CA ILE A 186 -2.66 16.44 -11.02
C ILE A 186 -2.60 17.81 -11.70
N SER A 187 -1.53 18.08 -12.46
CA SER A 187 -1.34 19.35 -13.18
C SER A 187 -1.96 19.40 -14.58
N GLU A 188 -2.41 18.25 -15.11
CA GLU A 188 -3.15 18.12 -16.38
C GLU A 188 -4.66 18.31 -16.14
#